data_AF-A0AAE1H0Y7-F1
#
_entry.id   AF-A0AAE1H0Y7-F1
#
_cell.length_a   1.000
_cell.length_b   1.000
_cell.length_c   1.000
_cell.angle_alpha   90.00
_cell.angle_beta   90.00
_cell.angle_gamma   90.00
#
_symmetry.space_group_name_H-M   'P 1'
#
loop_
_entity.id
_entity.type
_entity.pdbx_description
1 polymer ?
#
loop_
_entity_poly.entity_id
_entity_poly.type
_entity_poly.pdbx_seq_one_letter_code
_entity_poly.pdbx_strand_id
1 'polypeptide(L)'
;MADSTKFKLEQELESLGPALLTRLKAAKDSLDEGDLDALDVMVGNSGTYSFQVKQNDDIDWKSSIPLGSGDKQISLLYTFLALLWHNGKLRKVSHDPTDFLLGWKQTMKEEEPDSKQENYIFLENNGENSADDEEDLTEDGINYLIGPFEIELDREDYNGGLFEYFRKSYKRRAQNFLDSKHLPKARKLSIGSTYYHDVTFLKEVLVKAAASVEEIDFTLSSPEGLEIFRNVYMPKLRRLRLWVDRVDGETEHHSPEFPPPWGDGKGLRYLHANLPRPTLESLLHNNATTLLELHLKVGTADCSMNGWPYRCSDLHELLSCCNGTLRRLVLIRSLYAHTRASCLDQVKAIRQNLPGLIVICESCRSK
;
A
#
# COMPACT_ATOMS: atom_id res chain seq x y z
N MET A 1 -6.60 -2.89 -39.50
CA MET A 1 -5.42 -1.99 -39.66
C MET A 1 -4.52 -1.95 -38.42
N ALA A 2 -5.03 -2.06 -37.19
CA ALA A 2 -4.19 -2.11 -35.98
C ALA A 2 -3.28 -3.36 -35.88
N ASP A 3 -3.70 -4.51 -36.41
CA ASP A 3 -2.90 -5.76 -36.35
C ASP A 3 -1.65 -5.74 -37.23
N SER A 4 -1.64 -4.96 -38.32
CA SER A 4 -0.48 -4.85 -39.20
C SER A 4 0.64 -4.00 -38.59
N THR A 5 0.28 -2.98 -37.81
CA THR A 5 1.23 -2.11 -37.10
C THR A 5 1.84 -2.85 -35.91
N LYS A 6 1.04 -3.66 -35.20
CA LYS A 6 1.51 -4.50 -34.08
C LYS A 6 2.52 -5.56 -34.53
N PHE A 7 2.24 -6.24 -35.64
CA PHE A 7 3.12 -7.27 -36.20
C PHE A 7 4.45 -6.70 -36.71
N LYS A 8 4.43 -5.51 -37.32
CA LYS A 8 5.66 -4.82 -37.76
C LYS A 8 6.54 -4.38 -36.58
N LEU A 9 5.93 -3.91 -35.50
CA LEU A 9 6.66 -3.49 -34.31
C LEU A 9 7.31 -4.69 -33.59
N GLU A 10 6.63 -5.83 -33.55
CA GLU A 10 7.17 -7.09 -32.98
C GLU A 10 8.36 -7.61 -33.80
N GLN A 11 8.27 -7.62 -35.14
CA GLN A 11 9.39 -7.98 -36.01
C GLN A 11 10.58 -7.03 -35.89
N GLU A 12 10.34 -5.72 -35.79
CA GLU A 12 11.42 -4.74 -35.61
C GLU A 12 12.11 -4.91 -34.25
N LEU A 13 11.36 -5.15 -33.17
CA LEU A 13 11.91 -5.40 -31.84
C LEU A 13 12.72 -6.70 -31.76
N GLU A 14 12.25 -7.79 -32.37
CA GLU A 14 13.01 -9.05 -32.45
C GLU A 14 14.31 -8.88 -33.25
N SER A 15 14.28 -8.08 -34.31
CA SER A 15 15.48 -7.79 -35.13
C SER A 15 16.51 -6.91 -34.40
N LEU A 16 16.06 -6.09 -33.45
CA LEU A 16 16.91 -5.19 -32.68
C LEU A 16 17.66 -5.90 -31.55
N GLY A 17 17.14 -7.00 -31.00
CA GLY A 17 17.72 -7.70 -29.84
C GLY A 17 19.23 -8.00 -29.96
N PRO A 18 19.72 -8.65 -31.04
CA PRO A 18 21.15 -8.96 -31.20
C PRO A 18 22.04 -7.73 -31.42
N ALA A 19 21.52 -6.70 -32.12
CA ALA A 19 22.23 -5.45 -32.37
C ALA A 19 22.30 -4.59 -31.09
N LEU A 20 21.23 -4.55 -30.30
CA LEU A 20 21.15 -3.87 -29.01
C LEU A 20 22.07 -4.54 -27.99
N LEU A 21 22.07 -5.88 -27.92
CA LEU A 21 22.94 -6.64 -27.00
C LEU A 21 24.43 -6.48 -27.36
N THR A 22 24.76 -6.49 -28.65
CA THR A 22 26.14 -6.21 -29.12
C THR A 22 26.57 -4.78 -28.78
N ARG A 23 25.66 -3.80 -28.90
CA ARG A 23 25.94 -2.39 -28.60
C ARG A 23 26.00 -2.09 -27.10
N LEU A 24 25.17 -2.73 -26.28
CA LEU A 24 25.24 -2.67 -24.81
C LEU A 24 26.54 -3.32 -24.30
N LYS A 25 26.97 -4.43 -24.89
CA LYS A 25 28.27 -5.05 -24.59
C LYS A 25 29.45 -4.14 -24.94
N ALA A 26 29.37 -3.37 -26.02
CA ALA A 26 30.39 -2.38 -26.38
C ALA A 26 30.36 -1.12 -25.48
N ALA A 27 29.21 -0.77 -24.92
CA ALA A 27 29.06 0.33 -23.97
C ALA A 27 29.43 -0.06 -22.53
N LYS A 28 29.52 -1.36 -22.22
CA LYS A 28 29.87 -1.91 -20.90
C LYS A 28 31.16 -1.32 -20.33
N ASP A 29 32.17 -1.09 -21.16
CA ASP A 29 33.47 -0.57 -20.73
C ASP A 29 33.46 0.95 -20.42
N SER A 30 32.32 1.62 -20.66
CA SER A 30 32.10 3.06 -20.42
C SER A 30 31.06 3.35 -19.33
N LEU A 31 30.44 2.30 -18.78
CA LEU A 31 29.46 2.39 -17.70
C LEU A 31 30.18 2.20 -16.37
N ASP A 32 29.81 2.97 -15.35
CA ASP A 32 30.24 2.67 -13.99
C ASP A 32 29.48 1.46 -13.43
N GLU A 33 29.98 0.89 -12.34
CA GLU A 33 29.41 -0.32 -11.73
C GLU A 33 27.95 -0.09 -11.28
N GLY A 34 27.59 1.14 -10.89
CA GLY A 34 26.24 1.50 -10.47
C GLY A 34 25.23 1.58 -11.63
N ASP A 35 25.64 2.07 -12.80
CA ASP A 35 24.79 2.10 -13.99
C ASP A 35 24.49 0.68 -14.52
N LEU A 36 25.47 -0.24 -14.41
CA LEU A 36 25.28 -1.66 -14.78
C LEU A 36 24.31 -2.38 -13.84
N ASP A 37 24.43 -2.15 -12.54
CA ASP A 37 23.52 -2.71 -11.53
C ASP A 37 22.08 -2.17 -11.72
N ALA A 38 21.93 -0.87 -12.01
CA ALA A 38 20.62 -0.28 -12.28
C ALA A 38 19.96 -0.89 -13.53
N LEU A 39 20.74 -1.13 -14.59
CA LEU A 39 20.26 -1.79 -15.81
C LEU A 39 19.88 -3.25 -15.58
N ASP A 40 20.63 -3.99 -14.74
CA ASP A 40 20.33 -5.39 -14.41
C ASP A 40 19.07 -5.50 -13.53
N VAL A 41 18.92 -4.61 -12.55
CA VAL A 41 17.70 -4.49 -11.74
C VAL A 41 16.47 -4.11 -12.58
N MET A 42 16.65 -3.29 -13.61
CA MET A 42 15.58 -2.96 -14.56
C MET A 42 15.05 -4.19 -15.33
N VAL A 43 15.89 -5.21 -15.59
CA VAL A 43 15.51 -6.36 -16.45
C VAL A 43 14.53 -7.27 -15.72
N GLY A 44 14.54 -7.24 -14.38
CA GLY A 44 13.73 -8.12 -13.55
C GLY A 44 12.51 -7.48 -12.86
N ASN A 45 12.42 -6.15 -12.79
CA ASN A 45 11.50 -5.50 -11.84
C ASN A 45 10.64 -4.37 -12.44
N SER A 46 9.41 -4.26 -11.94
CA SER A 46 8.54 -3.10 -12.12
C SER A 46 8.96 -1.96 -11.17
N GLY A 47 9.06 -0.73 -11.68
CA GLY A 47 9.50 0.43 -10.90
C GLY A 47 9.44 1.74 -11.69
N THR A 48 9.75 2.85 -11.02
CA THR A 48 9.91 4.15 -11.67
C THR A 48 11.39 4.40 -11.91
N TYR A 49 11.74 4.70 -13.15
CA TYR A 49 13.14 4.93 -13.53
C TYR A 49 13.34 6.40 -13.86
N SER A 50 14.33 7.01 -13.21
CA SER A 50 14.74 8.38 -13.46
C SER A 50 16.03 8.39 -14.25
N PHE A 51 16.10 9.25 -15.26
CA PHE A 51 17.30 9.40 -16.08
C PHE A 51 17.60 10.87 -16.37
N GLN A 52 18.89 11.17 -16.54
CA GLN A 52 19.40 12.51 -16.79
C GLN A 52 20.01 12.62 -18.20
N VAL A 53 19.52 13.57 -18.99
CA VAL A 53 19.93 13.78 -20.39
C VAL A 53 20.60 15.16 -20.56
N LYS A 54 21.70 15.25 -21.30
CA LYS A 54 22.39 16.49 -21.67
C LYS A 54 21.78 17.09 -22.92
N GLN A 55 21.44 18.38 -22.89
CA GLN A 55 21.02 19.14 -24.07
C GLN A 55 21.70 20.51 -24.09
N ASN A 56 22.49 20.78 -25.14
CA ASN A 56 23.15 22.08 -25.37
C ASN A 56 23.96 22.60 -24.17
N ASP A 57 24.89 21.79 -23.68
CA ASP A 57 25.86 22.08 -22.62
C ASP A 57 25.35 22.40 -21.21
N ASP A 58 24.05 22.69 -21.05
CA ASP A 58 23.39 22.68 -19.74
C ASP A 58 22.88 21.28 -19.38
N ILE A 59 23.05 20.93 -18.11
CA ILE A 59 22.50 19.72 -17.52
C ILE A 59 21.22 20.14 -16.81
N ASP A 60 20.08 19.88 -17.42
CA ASP A 60 18.86 19.79 -16.65
C ASP A 60 17.90 18.80 -17.29
N TRP A 61 16.93 18.33 -16.49
CA TRP A 61 15.93 17.30 -16.72
C TRP A 61 16.23 15.92 -16.11
N LYS A 62 15.50 15.64 -15.02
CA LYS A 62 15.11 14.29 -14.59
C LYS A 62 13.75 13.99 -15.19
N SER A 63 13.66 12.98 -16.04
CA SER A 63 12.35 12.43 -16.42
C SER A 63 12.19 11.09 -15.71
N SER A 64 11.04 10.91 -15.06
CA SER A 64 10.66 9.67 -14.37
C SER A 64 9.63 8.93 -15.22
N ILE A 65 9.93 7.71 -15.64
CA ILE A 65 8.98 6.88 -16.38
C ILE A 65 8.52 5.74 -15.46
N PRO A 66 7.23 5.69 -15.08
CA PRO A 66 6.67 4.54 -14.39
C PRO A 66 6.52 3.40 -15.41
N LEU A 67 7.19 2.28 -15.19
CA LEU A 67 7.02 1.09 -16.02
C LEU A 67 5.98 0.14 -15.40
N GLY A 68 4.95 -0.17 -16.17
CA GLY A 68 4.07 -1.32 -15.89
C GLY A 68 4.76 -2.63 -16.27
N SER A 69 4.29 -3.75 -15.73
CA SER A 69 4.84 -5.10 -15.89
C SER A 69 4.69 -5.72 -17.31
N GLY A 70 4.70 -4.89 -18.36
CA GLY A 70 4.61 -5.35 -19.74
C GLY A 70 5.96 -5.35 -20.45
N ASP A 71 6.46 -6.54 -20.83
CA ASP A 71 7.75 -6.77 -21.51
C ASP A 71 8.05 -5.83 -22.68
N LYS A 72 7.00 -5.36 -23.38
CA LYS A 72 7.13 -4.46 -24.53
C LYS A 72 7.46 -3.02 -24.16
N GLN A 73 6.94 -2.51 -23.05
CA GLN A 73 7.25 -1.15 -22.58
C GLN A 73 8.68 -1.06 -22.07
N ILE A 74 9.11 -2.13 -21.38
CA ILE A 74 10.47 -2.32 -20.91
C ILE A 74 11.45 -2.36 -22.09
N SER A 75 11.18 -3.18 -23.11
CA SER A 75 12.03 -3.26 -24.33
C SER A 75 12.13 -1.94 -25.12
N LEU A 76 11.04 -1.18 -25.21
CA LEU A 76 11.03 0.12 -25.89
C LEU A 76 11.82 1.17 -25.11
N LEU A 77 11.69 1.18 -23.76
CA LEU A 77 12.46 2.06 -22.89
C LEU A 77 13.97 1.74 -22.98
N TYR A 78 14.35 0.46 -22.97
CA TYR A 78 15.73 0.06 -23.15
C TYR A 78 16.32 0.52 -24.48
N THR A 79 15.54 0.38 -25.56
CA THR A 79 15.95 0.82 -26.89
C THR A 79 16.18 2.33 -26.90
N PHE A 80 15.30 3.09 -26.24
CA PHE A 80 15.41 4.54 -26.14
C PHE A 80 16.59 5.00 -25.28
N LEU A 81 16.79 4.42 -24.10
CA LEU A 81 17.89 4.75 -23.19
C LEU A 81 19.25 4.38 -23.80
N ALA A 82 19.37 3.20 -24.45
CA ALA A 82 20.58 2.80 -25.16
C ALA A 82 20.92 3.76 -26.31
N LEU A 83 19.91 4.29 -27.00
CA LEU A 83 20.08 5.24 -28.10
C LEU A 83 20.45 6.65 -27.60
N LEU A 84 19.93 7.08 -26.45
CA LEU A 84 20.35 8.33 -25.79
C LEU A 84 21.78 8.24 -25.25
N TRP A 85 22.18 7.11 -24.66
CA TRP A 85 23.55 6.88 -24.19
C TRP A 85 24.56 6.89 -25.34
N HIS A 86 24.28 6.18 -26.43
CA HIS A 86 25.18 6.10 -27.58
C HIS A 86 25.45 7.47 -28.23
N ASN A 87 24.48 8.37 -28.17
CA ASN A 87 24.63 9.74 -28.69
C ASN A 87 25.32 10.70 -27.70
N GLY A 88 25.85 10.21 -26.57
CA GLY A 88 26.48 11.01 -25.52
C GLY A 88 25.49 11.92 -24.78
N LYS A 89 24.18 11.63 -24.92
CA LYS A 89 23.12 12.45 -24.35
C LYS A 89 22.66 11.93 -22.99
N LEU A 90 22.73 10.64 -22.71
CA LEU A 90 22.39 10.08 -21.39
C LEU A 90 23.64 10.09 -20.48
N ARG A 91 23.52 10.59 -19.24
CA ARG A 91 24.64 10.67 -18.29
C ARG A 91 24.54 9.76 -17.08
N LYS A 92 23.32 9.50 -16.59
CA LYS A 92 23.08 8.69 -15.39
C LYS A 92 21.69 8.09 -15.44
N VAL A 93 21.57 6.86 -14.98
CA VAL A 93 20.28 6.17 -14.76
C VAL A 93 20.19 5.81 -13.27
N SER A 94 19.06 6.11 -12.63
CA SER A 94 18.81 5.71 -11.25
C SER A 94 17.43 5.08 -11.13
N HIS A 95 17.38 3.93 -10.46
CA HIS A 95 16.14 3.24 -10.12
C HIS A 95 15.68 3.65 -8.72
N ASP A 96 14.44 4.13 -8.59
CA ASP A 96 13.80 4.34 -7.30
C ASP A 96 12.58 3.42 -7.19
N PRO A 97 12.62 2.40 -6.32
CA PRO A 97 11.51 1.47 -6.15
C PRO A 97 10.26 2.10 -5.49
N THR A 98 10.34 3.36 -5.02
CA THR A 98 9.34 3.99 -4.16
C THR A 98 8.37 4.92 -4.91
N ASP A 99 8.70 5.32 -6.13
CA ASP A 99 8.14 6.53 -6.76
C ASP A 99 6.83 6.34 -7.56
N PHE A 100 6.14 5.21 -7.38
CA PHE A 100 4.92 4.89 -8.14
C PHE A 100 3.72 5.80 -7.79
N LEU A 101 3.76 6.51 -6.66
CA LEU A 101 2.62 7.30 -6.14
C LEU A 101 2.70 8.82 -6.44
N LEU A 102 3.87 9.37 -6.76
CA LEU A 102 4.03 10.80 -7.01
C LEU A 102 3.73 11.21 -8.46
N GLY A 103 4.08 10.37 -9.44
CA GLY A 103 3.81 10.64 -10.86
C GLY A 103 2.33 10.77 -11.21
N TRP A 104 1.44 10.11 -10.46
CA TRP A 104 -0.02 10.18 -10.69
C TRP A 104 -0.65 11.48 -10.14
N LYS A 105 -0.01 12.13 -9.15
CA LYS A 105 -0.49 13.40 -8.57
C LYS A 105 -0.05 14.62 -9.37
N GLN A 106 1.07 14.56 -10.10
CA GLN A 106 1.53 15.66 -10.95
C GLN A 106 0.63 15.85 -12.19
N THR A 107 0.09 14.78 -12.78
CA THR A 107 -0.82 14.88 -13.94
C THR A 107 -2.17 15.54 -13.60
N MET A 108 -2.52 15.65 -12.31
CA MET A 108 -3.74 16.31 -11.83
C MET A 108 -3.52 17.76 -11.39
N LYS A 109 -2.28 18.27 -11.43
CA LYS A 109 -1.92 19.63 -10.98
C LYS A 109 -1.65 20.64 -12.10
N GLU A 110 -1.80 20.27 -13.38
CA GLU A 110 -1.59 21.20 -14.51
C GLU A 110 -2.78 22.15 -14.80
N GLU A 111 -3.74 22.29 -13.89
CA GLU A 111 -4.78 23.33 -13.96
C GLU A 111 -4.83 24.18 -12.68
N GLU A 112 -3.76 24.92 -12.37
CA GLU A 112 -3.87 26.15 -11.55
C GLU A 112 -2.62 27.04 -11.75
N PRO A 113 -2.76 28.37 -11.90
CA PRO A 113 -1.64 29.23 -12.24
C PRO A 113 -0.86 29.71 -11.00
N ASP A 114 0.45 29.51 -11.09
CA ASP A 114 1.52 30.43 -10.71
C ASP A 114 1.49 31.08 -9.30
N SER A 115 2.18 30.46 -8.35
CA SER A 115 2.89 31.23 -7.31
C SER A 115 4.08 30.47 -6.71
N LYS A 116 5.27 31.00 -7.00
CA LYS A 116 6.54 30.98 -6.24
C LYS A 116 7.04 29.62 -5.69
N GLN A 117 7.94 29.04 -6.47
CA GLN A 117 8.83 27.95 -6.08
C GLN A 117 10.06 28.54 -5.36
N GLU A 118 10.19 28.30 -4.06
CA GLU A 118 11.42 28.58 -3.31
C GLU A 118 12.41 27.43 -3.50
N ASN A 119 13.65 27.78 -3.86
CA ASN A 119 14.74 26.84 -4.10
C ASN A 119 15.21 26.20 -2.79
N TYR A 120 14.92 24.92 -2.59
CA TYR A 120 15.59 24.10 -1.58
C TYR A 120 16.92 23.61 -2.15
N ILE A 121 18.00 24.19 -1.67
CA ILE A 121 19.36 23.69 -1.87
C ILE A 121 19.57 22.53 -0.90
N PHE A 122 19.73 21.32 -1.42
CA PHE A 122 20.23 20.18 -0.64
C PHE A 122 21.71 20.43 -0.32
N LEU A 123 22.00 20.76 0.94
CA LEU A 123 23.37 20.74 1.45
C LEU A 123 23.69 19.34 1.94
N GLU A 124 24.67 18.69 1.31
CA GLU A 124 25.32 17.48 1.84
C GLU A 124 25.98 17.84 3.17
N ASN A 125 25.34 17.45 4.27
CA ASN A 125 25.82 17.74 5.61
C ASN A 125 26.73 16.60 6.09
N ASN A 126 28.04 16.75 5.88
CA ASN A 126 29.09 15.91 6.49
C ASN A 126 29.41 16.34 7.93
N GLY A 127 28.43 16.86 8.67
CA GLY A 127 28.59 17.33 10.04
C GLY A 127 28.53 16.18 11.05
N GLU A 128 29.60 16.02 11.84
CA GLU A 128 29.61 15.18 13.03
C GLU A 128 28.40 15.50 13.91
N ASN A 129 27.64 14.47 14.29
CA ASN A 129 26.46 14.54 15.14
C ASN A 129 26.73 15.34 16.43
N SER A 130 26.40 16.63 16.45
CA SER A 130 26.25 17.39 17.70
C SER A 130 25.05 16.83 18.45
N ALA A 131 25.28 16.38 19.68
CA ALA A 131 24.25 15.81 20.54
C ALA A 131 23.26 16.87 21.09
N ASP A 132 23.43 18.14 20.70
CA ASP A 132 22.79 19.30 21.35
C ASP A 132 21.63 19.92 20.54
N ASP A 133 21.32 19.39 19.35
CA ASP A 133 20.11 19.78 18.58
C ASP A 133 18.96 18.78 18.81
N GLU A 134 18.90 18.13 19.96
CA GLU A 134 17.71 17.37 20.40
C GLU A 134 16.63 18.37 20.81
N GLU A 135 15.70 18.68 19.90
CA GLU A 135 14.43 19.34 20.24
C GLU A 135 13.85 18.69 21.51
N ASP A 136 13.45 19.54 22.47
CA ASP A 136 12.75 19.18 23.69
C ASP A 136 11.45 18.42 23.34
N LEU A 137 11.58 17.13 23.08
CA LEU A 137 10.47 16.20 23.05
C LEU A 137 9.84 16.28 24.43
N THR A 138 8.66 16.92 24.51
CA THR A 138 7.91 17.02 25.76
C THR A 138 7.90 15.66 26.46
N GLU A 139 8.23 15.62 27.76
CA GLU A 139 8.42 14.38 28.55
C GLU A 139 7.29 13.35 28.37
N ASP A 140 6.09 13.82 28.00
CA ASP A 140 4.89 13.00 27.88
C ASP A 140 4.66 12.42 26.45
N GLY A 141 5.46 12.77 25.44
CA GLY A 141 5.29 12.25 24.06
C GLY A 141 3.92 12.55 23.46
N ILE A 142 3.37 13.74 23.73
CA ILE A 142 1.94 14.09 23.53
C ILE A 142 1.53 14.20 22.06
N ASN A 143 2.46 14.23 21.12
CA ASN A 143 2.15 14.59 19.73
C ASN A 143 1.24 13.57 19.01
N TYR A 144 1.15 12.34 19.52
CA TYR A 144 0.28 11.29 18.98
C TYR A 144 -1.19 11.38 19.41
N LEU A 145 -1.54 12.25 20.38
CA LEU A 145 -2.91 12.41 20.86
C LEU A 145 -3.71 13.38 19.98
N ILE A 146 -4.75 12.86 19.32
CA ILE A 146 -5.71 13.69 18.55
C ILE A 146 -6.93 14.04 19.41
N GLY A 147 -7.16 13.26 20.46
CA GLY A 147 -8.19 13.50 21.45
C GLY A 147 -7.80 12.89 22.80
N PRO A 148 -8.65 13.03 23.83
CA PRO A 148 -8.33 12.58 25.19
C PRO A 148 -8.06 11.07 25.29
N PHE A 149 -8.53 10.27 24.33
CA PHE A 149 -8.35 8.82 24.27
C PHE A 149 -8.15 8.28 22.83
N GLU A 150 -7.73 9.15 21.91
CA GLU A 150 -7.52 8.80 20.50
C GLU A 150 -6.06 9.01 20.14
N ILE A 151 -5.43 7.95 19.64
CA ILE A 151 -4.03 7.94 19.26
C ILE A 151 -3.89 7.62 17.77
N GLU A 152 -3.18 8.47 17.05
CA GLU A 152 -2.77 8.24 15.67
C GLU A 152 -1.25 8.23 15.60
N LEU A 153 -0.69 7.09 15.22
CA LEU A 153 0.76 6.87 15.22
C LEU A 153 1.49 7.61 14.10
N ASP A 154 0.82 7.85 12.97
CA ASP A 154 1.46 8.45 11.78
C ASP A 154 1.35 9.97 11.73
N ARG A 155 0.80 10.61 12.76
CA ARG A 155 0.47 12.04 12.73
C ARG A 155 1.67 12.95 12.47
N GLU A 156 2.86 12.58 12.95
CA GLU A 156 4.09 13.35 12.75
C GLU A 156 4.94 12.86 11.56
N ASP A 157 4.62 11.68 11.02
CA ASP A 157 5.56 10.90 10.20
C ASP A 157 5.29 11.01 8.70
N TYR A 158 4.24 11.76 8.31
CA TYR A 158 3.74 11.76 6.93
C TYR A 158 4.60 12.51 5.90
N ASN A 159 5.76 13.04 6.30
CA ASN A 159 6.78 13.56 5.38
C ASN A 159 8.12 12.82 5.55
N GLY A 160 8.11 11.50 5.42
CA GLY A 160 9.04 10.75 4.56
C GLY A 160 10.56 10.89 4.72
N GLY A 161 11.10 11.48 5.79
CA GLY A 161 12.56 11.68 5.86
C GLY A 161 13.19 11.74 7.24
N LEU A 162 12.44 12.02 8.31
CA LEU A 162 13.06 12.23 9.63
C LEU A 162 13.32 10.94 10.43
N PHE A 163 12.74 9.80 10.03
CA PHE A 163 12.81 8.56 10.81
C PHE A 163 13.91 7.60 10.38
N GLU A 164 14.17 7.47 9.08
CA GLU A 164 15.25 6.59 8.61
C GLU A 164 16.64 7.12 8.99
N TYR A 165 16.83 8.44 9.03
CA TYR A 165 18.13 9.06 9.31
C TYR A 165 18.51 9.07 10.80
N PHE A 166 17.55 8.98 11.73
CA PHE A 166 17.80 9.09 13.17
C PHE A 166 17.33 7.87 13.98
N ARG A 167 17.93 6.71 13.70
CA ARG A 167 17.61 5.43 14.37
C ARG A 167 17.63 5.49 15.91
N LYS A 168 18.49 6.32 16.51
CA LYS A 168 18.53 6.53 17.98
C LYS A 168 17.31 7.31 18.49
N SER A 169 16.91 8.37 17.78
CA SER A 169 15.71 9.16 18.09
C SER A 169 14.44 8.31 17.96
N TYR A 170 14.36 7.43 16.96
CA TYR A 170 13.23 6.52 16.80
C TYR A 170 13.06 5.58 18.01
N LYS A 171 14.12 4.89 18.46
CA LYS A 171 14.02 3.98 19.61
C LYS A 171 13.56 4.70 20.88
N ARG A 172 14.07 5.91 21.12
CA ARG A 172 13.67 6.73 22.28
C ARG A 172 12.20 7.15 22.16
N ARG A 173 11.75 7.63 21.00
CA ARG A 173 10.35 8.01 20.75
C ARG A 173 9.39 6.82 20.88
N ALA A 174 9.74 5.68 20.30
CA ALA A 174 8.98 4.43 20.45
C ALA A 174 8.87 4.01 21.92
N GLN A 175 9.98 4.06 22.68
CA GLN A 175 9.97 3.75 24.11
C GLN A 175 9.11 4.74 24.90
N ASN A 176 9.27 6.05 24.68
CA ASN A 176 8.45 7.09 25.32
C ASN A 176 6.96 6.89 25.03
N PHE A 177 6.61 6.53 23.79
CA PHE A 177 5.25 6.22 23.40
C PHE A 177 4.71 5.00 24.16
N LEU A 178 5.49 3.92 24.22
CA LEU A 178 5.14 2.71 24.96
C LEU A 178 4.99 2.98 26.47
N ASP A 179 5.76 3.92 27.02
CA ASP A 179 5.72 4.32 28.43
C ASP A 179 4.65 5.38 28.72
N SER A 180 3.98 5.89 27.68
CA SER A 180 2.92 6.87 27.84
C SER A 180 1.78 6.37 28.73
N LYS A 181 1.44 7.17 29.74
CA LYS A 181 0.28 6.95 30.63
C LYS A 181 -1.08 6.96 29.90
N HIS A 182 -1.10 7.41 28.65
CA HIS A 182 -2.29 7.50 27.81
C HIS A 182 -2.58 6.22 27.02
N LEU A 183 -1.54 5.48 26.62
CA LEU A 183 -1.68 4.28 25.79
C LEU A 183 -2.59 3.21 26.43
N PRO A 184 -2.46 2.86 27.72
CA PRO A 184 -3.40 1.93 28.36
C PRO A 184 -4.84 2.42 28.47
N LYS A 185 -5.10 3.71 28.20
CA LYS A 185 -6.45 4.33 28.22
C LYS A 185 -6.99 4.61 26.82
N ALA A 186 -6.23 4.28 25.77
CA ALA A 186 -6.62 4.54 24.39
C ALA A 186 -7.90 3.78 24.04
N ARG A 187 -8.92 4.51 23.56
CA ARG A 187 -10.17 3.93 23.05
C ARG A 187 -10.11 3.73 21.54
N LYS A 188 -9.29 4.52 20.84
CA LYS A 188 -9.05 4.40 19.41
C LYS A 188 -7.55 4.40 19.12
N LEU A 189 -7.14 3.44 18.29
CA LEU A 189 -5.80 3.37 17.71
C LEU A 189 -5.88 3.43 16.19
N SER A 190 -5.10 4.32 15.58
CA SER A 190 -5.04 4.47 14.12
C SER A 190 -3.60 4.48 13.61
N ILE A 191 -3.36 3.72 12.53
CA ILE A 191 -2.10 3.60 11.79
C ILE A 191 -2.44 3.59 10.30
N GLY A 192 -2.04 4.64 9.60
CA GLY A 192 -2.21 4.80 8.16
C GLY A 192 -1.25 3.96 7.33
N SER A 193 -0.08 3.57 7.82
CA SER A 193 0.79 2.58 7.18
C SER A 193 1.77 1.94 8.17
N THR A 194 1.78 0.60 8.27
CA THR A 194 2.78 -0.11 9.09
C THR A 194 4.15 -0.23 8.45
N TYR A 195 4.34 0.26 7.22
CA TYR A 195 5.61 0.12 6.50
C TYR A 195 6.81 0.68 7.28
N TYR A 196 6.57 1.72 8.09
CA TYR A 196 7.59 2.43 8.84
C TYR A 196 7.77 1.95 10.28
N HIS A 197 6.94 1.00 10.72
CA HIS A 197 6.88 0.58 12.12
C HIS A 197 7.36 -0.85 12.31
N ASP A 198 8.17 -1.06 13.34
CA ASP A 198 8.61 -2.39 13.73
C ASP A 198 7.43 -3.24 14.24
N VAL A 199 7.30 -4.48 13.75
CA VAL A 199 6.21 -5.41 14.14
C VAL A 199 6.16 -5.65 15.65
N THR A 200 7.32 -5.70 16.31
CA THR A 200 7.43 -5.86 17.78
C THR A 200 6.87 -4.63 18.48
N PHE A 201 7.25 -3.44 18.02
CA PHE A 201 6.70 -2.18 18.55
C PHE A 201 5.18 -2.14 18.42
N LEU A 202 4.64 -2.39 17.22
CA LEU A 202 3.18 -2.40 16.99
C LEU A 202 2.45 -3.42 17.86
N LYS A 203 3.04 -4.59 18.06
CA LYS A 203 2.49 -5.62 18.94
C LYS A 203 2.45 -5.16 20.40
N GLU A 204 3.52 -4.51 20.88
CA GLU A 204 3.54 -3.95 22.24
C GLU A 204 2.53 -2.83 22.43
N VAL A 205 2.35 -1.96 21.42
CA VAL A 205 1.30 -0.93 21.40
C VAL A 205 -0.08 -1.58 21.59
N LEU A 206 -0.38 -2.59 20.77
CA LEU A 206 -1.65 -3.31 20.85
C LEU A 206 -1.84 -3.98 22.21
N VAL A 207 -0.82 -4.66 22.74
CA VAL A 207 -0.87 -5.33 24.05
C VAL A 207 -1.15 -4.33 25.18
N LYS A 208 -0.49 -3.17 25.18
CA LYS A 208 -0.70 -2.15 26.23
C LYS A 208 -2.08 -1.50 26.17
N ALA A 209 -2.63 -1.29 24.97
CA ALA A 209 -3.96 -0.71 24.78
C ALA A 209 -5.11 -1.74 24.84
N ALA A 210 -4.82 -3.04 24.86
CA ALA A 210 -5.78 -4.09 24.57
C ALA A 210 -7.05 -4.05 25.45
N ALA A 211 -6.89 -3.70 26.72
CA ALA A 211 -8.00 -3.67 27.69
C ALA A 211 -8.95 -2.46 27.56
N SER A 212 -8.53 -1.41 26.85
CA SER A 212 -9.28 -0.15 26.70
C SER A 212 -9.75 0.11 25.27
N VAL A 213 -9.08 -0.45 24.27
CA VAL A 213 -9.35 -0.17 22.86
C VAL A 213 -10.73 -0.65 22.42
N GLU A 214 -11.47 0.23 21.77
CA GLU A 214 -12.81 0.03 21.21
C GLU A 214 -12.80 0.10 19.67
N GLU A 215 -11.87 0.86 19.09
CA GLU A 215 -11.69 1.04 17.66
C GLU A 215 -10.21 0.89 17.25
N ILE A 216 -9.98 0.12 16.19
CA ILE A 216 -8.68 -0.01 15.53
C ILE A 216 -8.86 0.32 14.06
N ASP A 217 -7.97 1.15 13.51
CA ASP A 217 -7.89 1.49 12.08
C ASP A 217 -6.44 1.35 11.60
N PHE A 218 -6.09 0.17 11.09
CA PHE A 218 -4.73 -0.17 10.68
C PHE A 218 -4.67 -0.47 9.18
N THR A 219 -3.66 0.08 8.51
CA THR A 219 -3.27 -0.30 7.16
C THR A 219 -1.92 -1.01 7.18
N LEU A 220 -1.92 -2.29 6.81
CA LEU A 220 -0.76 -3.16 6.77
C LEU A 220 -0.20 -3.24 5.34
N SER A 221 1.11 -3.14 5.20
CA SER A 221 1.77 -3.29 3.90
C SER A 221 1.70 -4.70 3.33
N SER A 222 1.65 -5.73 4.21
CA SER A 222 1.64 -7.14 3.83
C SER A 222 0.82 -8.01 4.80
N PRO A 223 0.43 -9.24 4.40
CA PRO A 223 -0.30 -10.17 5.25
C PRO A 223 0.43 -10.56 6.55
N GLU A 224 1.77 -10.62 6.54
CA GLU A 224 2.58 -10.96 7.72
C GLU A 224 2.38 -9.96 8.86
N GLY A 225 2.04 -8.71 8.53
CA GLY A 225 1.69 -7.69 9.52
C GLY A 225 0.50 -8.09 10.41
N LEU A 226 -0.33 -9.06 10.00
CA LEU A 226 -1.44 -9.55 10.81
C LEU A 226 -0.97 -10.27 12.09
N GLU A 227 0.28 -10.74 12.16
CA GLU A 227 0.85 -11.39 13.35
C GLU A 227 0.89 -10.48 14.60
N ILE A 228 0.77 -9.16 14.43
CA ILE A 228 0.65 -8.21 15.56
C ILE A 228 -0.63 -8.45 16.37
N PHE A 229 -1.69 -8.94 15.75
CA PHE A 229 -2.97 -9.25 16.41
C PHE A 229 -2.96 -10.61 17.10
N ARG A 230 -2.01 -11.47 16.75
CA ARG A 230 -1.94 -12.83 17.28
C ARG A 230 -1.73 -12.82 18.79
N ASN A 231 -2.63 -13.50 19.50
CA ASN A 231 -2.67 -13.61 20.96
C ASN A 231 -2.93 -12.28 21.69
N VAL A 232 -3.40 -11.24 21.02
CA VAL A 232 -3.79 -9.98 21.67
C VAL A 232 -5.28 -10.00 21.97
N TYR A 233 -5.63 -9.96 23.26
CA TYR A 233 -7.02 -10.03 23.70
C TYR A 233 -7.62 -8.63 23.95
N MET A 234 -8.61 -8.24 23.13
CA MET A 234 -9.20 -6.90 23.15
C MET A 234 -10.71 -6.94 23.47
N PRO A 235 -11.11 -7.08 24.75
CA PRO A 235 -12.51 -7.33 25.16
C PRO A 235 -13.50 -6.22 24.79
N LYS A 236 -13.00 -5.01 24.56
CA LYS A 236 -13.81 -3.82 24.26
C LYS A 236 -13.88 -3.51 22.77
N LEU A 237 -13.13 -4.22 21.92
CA LEU A 237 -13.09 -3.93 20.49
C LEU A 237 -14.47 -4.12 19.86
N ARG A 238 -14.97 -3.06 19.22
CA ARG A 238 -16.27 -3.03 18.52
C ARG A 238 -16.12 -2.70 17.05
N ARG A 239 -15.08 -1.95 16.69
CA ARG A 239 -14.86 -1.42 15.35
C ARG A 239 -13.46 -1.78 14.91
N LEU A 240 -13.35 -2.52 13.82
CA LEU A 240 -12.07 -2.87 13.23
C LEU A 240 -12.07 -2.43 11.78
N ARG A 241 -11.17 -1.51 11.42
CA ARG A 241 -10.74 -1.30 10.05
C ARG A 241 -9.34 -1.89 9.93
N LEU A 242 -9.21 -2.87 9.06
CA LEU A 242 -7.96 -3.58 8.82
C LEU A 242 -7.79 -3.76 7.32
N TRP A 243 -6.80 -3.08 6.78
CA TRP A 243 -6.57 -3.01 5.35
C TRP A 243 -5.17 -3.52 5.04
N VAL A 244 -5.05 -4.64 4.35
CA VAL A 244 -3.77 -5.14 3.84
C VAL A 244 -3.62 -4.65 2.41
N ASP A 245 -2.58 -3.89 2.09
CA ASP A 245 -2.42 -3.31 0.74
C ASP A 245 -2.21 -4.38 -0.34
N ARG A 246 -1.45 -5.42 0.00
CA ARG A 246 -1.12 -6.53 -0.89
C ARG A 246 -1.83 -7.80 -0.41
N VAL A 247 -3.06 -8.00 -0.88
CA VAL A 247 -3.76 -9.29 -0.73
C VAL A 247 -3.60 -10.04 -2.04
N ASP A 248 -2.63 -10.94 -2.11
CA ASP A 248 -2.43 -11.88 -3.20
C ASP A 248 -3.21 -13.18 -2.95
N GLY A 249 -3.93 -13.64 -3.96
CA GLY A 249 -5.08 -14.54 -3.79
C GLY A 249 -4.79 -16.01 -3.48
N GLU A 250 -3.54 -16.41 -3.30
CA GLU A 250 -3.17 -17.83 -3.16
C GLU A 250 -2.05 -18.11 -2.17
N THR A 251 -1.55 -17.10 -1.46
CA THR A 251 -0.64 -17.36 -0.36
C THR A 251 -1.44 -17.98 0.78
N GLU A 252 -1.49 -19.32 0.81
CA GLU A 252 -1.87 -20.15 1.97
C GLU A 252 -0.93 -19.93 3.17
N HIS A 253 -0.25 -18.79 3.24
CA HIS A 253 0.52 -18.41 4.40
C HIS A 253 -0.41 -18.39 5.59
N HIS A 254 0.05 -19.06 6.65
CA HIS A 254 -0.59 -19.22 7.94
C HIS A 254 -1.28 -17.92 8.35
N SER A 255 -2.56 -17.82 8.03
CA SER A 255 -3.34 -16.64 8.37
C SER A 255 -3.51 -16.71 9.88
N PRO A 256 -2.96 -15.75 10.65
CA PRO A 256 -3.14 -15.77 12.09
C PRO A 256 -4.62 -15.82 12.38
N GLU A 257 -5.03 -16.85 13.12
CA GLU A 257 -6.39 -16.92 13.63
C GLU A 257 -6.60 -15.69 14.51
N PHE A 258 -7.56 -14.86 14.13
CA PHE A 258 -7.97 -13.78 15.00
C PHE A 258 -8.57 -14.41 16.25
N PRO A 259 -8.10 -14.05 17.46
CA PRO A 259 -8.63 -14.64 18.67
C PRO A 259 -10.16 -14.42 18.69
N PRO A 260 -10.94 -15.44 19.05
CA PRO A 260 -12.39 -15.29 19.11
C PRO A 260 -12.76 -14.18 20.10
N PRO A 261 -13.97 -13.60 20.05
CA PRO A 261 -14.43 -12.74 21.13
C PRO A 261 -14.65 -13.59 22.39
N TRP A 262 -13.76 -13.47 23.38
CA TRP A 262 -13.83 -14.26 24.62
C TRP A 262 -14.80 -13.60 25.61
N GLY A 263 -16.07 -14.03 25.61
CA GLY A 263 -17.01 -13.79 26.72
C GLY A 263 -17.90 -12.54 26.62
N ASP A 264 -19.05 -12.60 27.32
CA ASP A 264 -20.09 -11.58 27.49
C ASP A 264 -20.92 -11.14 26.26
N GLY A 265 -20.86 -11.84 25.12
CA GLY A 265 -21.59 -11.41 23.91
C GLY A 265 -21.05 -10.09 23.33
N LYS A 266 -19.79 -9.79 23.65
CA LYS A 266 -19.07 -8.58 23.29
C LYS A 266 -18.12 -8.89 22.13
N GLY A 267 -18.60 -8.84 20.89
CA GLY A 267 -17.78 -8.99 19.68
C GLY A 267 -17.69 -7.73 18.82
N LEU A 268 -17.10 -7.87 17.63
CA LEU A 268 -17.04 -6.84 16.61
C LEU A 268 -18.46 -6.53 16.09
N ARG A 269 -18.80 -5.24 16.02
CA ARG A 269 -20.05 -4.76 15.41
C ARG A 269 -19.84 -4.21 14.01
N TYR A 270 -18.65 -3.71 13.75
CA TYR A 270 -18.26 -3.09 12.48
C TYR A 270 -16.91 -3.64 12.04
N LEU A 271 -16.84 -4.11 10.79
CA LEU A 271 -15.61 -4.55 10.15
C LEU A 271 -15.45 -3.82 8.81
N HIS A 272 -14.30 -3.21 8.57
CA HIS A 272 -13.88 -2.69 7.27
C HIS A 272 -12.59 -3.41 6.87
N ALA A 273 -12.65 -4.26 5.85
CA ALA A 273 -11.62 -5.24 5.56
C ALA A 273 -11.15 -5.23 4.10
N ASN A 274 -9.83 -5.32 3.92
CA ASN A 274 -9.17 -5.90 2.76
C ASN A 274 -8.16 -6.93 3.29
N LEU A 275 -8.52 -8.21 3.32
CA LEU A 275 -7.79 -9.25 4.05
C LEU A 275 -7.61 -10.51 3.20
N PRO A 276 -6.61 -11.35 3.49
CA PRO A 276 -6.58 -12.73 3.00
C PRO A 276 -7.88 -13.46 3.35
N ARG A 277 -8.31 -14.34 2.44
CA ARG A 277 -9.60 -15.05 2.57
C ARG A 277 -9.71 -15.85 3.88
N PRO A 278 -8.71 -16.66 4.28
CA PRO A 278 -8.82 -17.44 5.52
C PRO A 278 -8.93 -16.55 6.77
N THR A 279 -8.19 -15.43 6.81
CA THR A 279 -8.29 -14.45 7.89
C THR A 279 -9.70 -13.85 7.98
N LEU A 280 -10.28 -13.50 6.83
CA LEU A 280 -11.64 -12.96 6.79
C LEU A 280 -12.66 -14.01 7.25
N GLU A 281 -12.55 -15.25 6.78
CA GLU A 281 -13.41 -16.37 7.21
C GLU A 281 -13.38 -16.57 8.72
N SER A 282 -12.19 -16.62 9.32
CA SER A 282 -12.00 -16.71 10.77
C SER A 282 -12.67 -15.54 11.51
N LEU A 283 -12.46 -14.31 11.04
CA LEU A 283 -13.06 -13.10 11.63
C LEU A 283 -14.59 -13.12 11.55
N LEU A 284 -15.15 -13.51 10.41
CA LEU A 284 -16.60 -13.59 10.20
C LEU A 284 -17.21 -14.68 11.10
N HIS A 285 -16.59 -15.86 11.16
CA HIS A 285 -17.07 -16.96 11.98
C HIS A 285 -17.07 -16.60 13.47
N ASN A 286 -15.95 -16.04 13.95
CA ASN A 286 -15.80 -15.64 15.35
C ASN A 286 -16.76 -14.51 15.76
N ASN A 287 -17.22 -13.68 14.81
CA ASN A 287 -18.09 -12.54 15.08
C ASN A 287 -19.50 -12.68 14.48
N ALA A 288 -19.88 -13.88 14.03
CA ALA A 288 -21.12 -14.16 13.30
C ALA A 288 -22.40 -13.64 14.00
N THR A 289 -22.43 -13.66 15.33
CA THR A 289 -23.58 -13.25 16.15
C THR A 289 -23.53 -11.79 16.63
N THR A 290 -22.46 -11.07 16.34
CA THR A 290 -22.25 -9.69 16.82
C THR A 290 -22.00 -8.68 15.70
N LEU A 291 -21.56 -9.14 14.53
CA LEU A 291 -21.24 -8.29 13.39
C LEU A 291 -22.50 -7.73 12.72
N LEU A 292 -22.65 -6.40 12.75
CA LEU A 292 -23.81 -5.69 12.22
C LEU A 292 -23.54 -5.07 10.85
N GLU A 293 -22.32 -4.61 10.63
CA GLU A 293 -21.92 -3.93 9.41
C GLU A 293 -20.54 -4.41 8.91
N LEU A 294 -20.47 -4.71 7.62
CA LEU A 294 -19.26 -5.15 6.93
C LEU A 294 -19.00 -4.28 5.71
N HIS A 295 -17.83 -3.68 5.65
CA HIS A 295 -17.25 -3.01 4.49
C HIS A 295 -16.15 -3.90 3.95
N LEU A 296 -16.26 -4.33 2.70
CA LEU A 296 -15.39 -5.36 2.17
C LEU A 296 -14.88 -4.97 0.79
N LYS A 297 -13.55 -4.96 0.63
CA LYS A 297 -12.91 -4.81 -0.67
C LYS A 297 -12.94 -6.14 -1.41
N VAL A 298 -13.71 -6.20 -2.48
CA VAL A 298 -13.89 -7.39 -3.31
C VAL A 298 -14.24 -7.01 -4.75
N GLY A 299 -13.87 -7.84 -5.73
CA GLY A 299 -14.30 -7.67 -7.11
C GLY A 299 -15.63 -8.38 -7.42
N THR A 300 -15.92 -8.57 -8.70
CA THR A 300 -17.10 -9.29 -9.19
C THR A 300 -16.72 -10.71 -9.65
N ALA A 301 -17.72 -11.56 -9.93
CA ALA A 301 -17.49 -12.92 -10.44
C ALA A 301 -16.79 -12.94 -11.82
N ASP A 302 -16.99 -11.91 -12.64
CA ASP A 302 -16.45 -11.76 -13.99
C ASP A 302 -15.13 -10.97 -14.04
N CYS A 303 -14.51 -10.65 -12.90
CA CYS A 303 -13.23 -9.95 -12.89
C CYS A 303 -12.17 -10.78 -13.64
N SER A 304 -11.38 -10.13 -14.50
CA SER A 304 -10.30 -10.77 -15.27
C SER A 304 -9.12 -11.19 -14.39
N MET A 305 -8.95 -10.57 -13.23
CA MET A 305 -7.96 -10.96 -12.24
C MET A 305 -8.46 -12.22 -11.51
N ASN A 306 -7.62 -13.24 -11.47
CA ASN A 306 -7.94 -14.49 -10.80
C ASN A 306 -7.74 -14.36 -9.28
N GLY A 307 -8.48 -15.18 -8.54
CA GLY A 307 -8.31 -15.33 -7.10
C GLY A 307 -8.96 -14.24 -6.26
N TRP A 308 -8.93 -14.47 -4.95
CA TRP A 308 -9.38 -13.52 -3.95
C TRP A 308 -8.42 -12.31 -3.86
N PRO A 309 -8.89 -11.09 -3.54
CA PRO A 309 -10.28 -10.66 -3.41
C PRO A 309 -10.92 -10.25 -4.75
N TYR A 310 -10.20 -10.41 -5.87
CA TYR A 310 -10.62 -9.88 -7.17
C TYR A 310 -11.79 -10.64 -7.81
N ARG A 311 -11.84 -11.97 -7.65
CA ARG A 311 -12.95 -12.82 -8.10
C ARG A 311 -13.61 -13.48 -6.90
N CYS A 312 -14.89 -13.19 -6.67
CA CYS A 312 -15.65 -13.71 -5.52
C CYS A 312 -17.11 -14.06 -5.88
N SER A 313 -17.28 -15.10 -6.70
CA SER A 313 -18.59 -15.63 -7.07
C SER A 313 -19.39 -16.20 -5.87
N ASP A 314 -18.68 -16.66 -4.85
CA ASP A 314 -19.16 -17.34 -3.65
C ASP A 314 -19.28 -16.42 -2.43
N LEU A 315 -19.28 -15.09 -2.63
CA LEU A 315 -19.34 -14.13 -1.53
C LEU A 315 -20.56 -14.34 -0.60
N HIS A 316 -21.67 -14.83 -1.14
CA HIS A 316 -22.86 -15.14 -0.34
C HIS A 316 -22.66 -16.36 0.57
N GLU A 317 -21.87 -17.36 0.15
CA GLU A 317 -21.51 -18.53 0.95
C GLU A 317 -20.58 -18.13 2.10
N LEU A 318 -19.58 -17.29 1.80
CA LEU A 318 -18.66 -16.72 2.79
C LEU A 318 -19.42 -15.98 3.92
N LEU A 319 -20.47 -15.23 3.55
CA LEU A 319 -21.27 -14.44 4.48
C LEU A 319 -22.40 -15.23 5.17
N SER A 320 -22.62 -16.48 4.79
CA SER A 320 -23.72 -17.31 5.32
C SER A 320 -23.65 -17.51 6.83
N CYS A 321 -22.44 -17.55 7.40
CA CYS A 321 -22.24 -17.66 8.84
C CYS A 321 -22.81 -16.47 9.63
N CYS A 322 -22.88 -15.28 9.02
CA CYS A 322 -23.41 -14.06 9.65
C CYS A 322 -24.91 -13.83 9.37
N ASN A 323 -25.62 -14.80 8.79
CA ASN A 323 -27.03 -14.65 8.41
C ASN A 323 -27.91 -14.31 9.62
N GLY A 324 -28.82 -13.35 9.45
CA GLY A 324 -29.70 -12.84 10.51
C GLY A 324 -29.09 -11.79 11.44
N THR A 325 -27.76 -11.74 11.57
CA THR A 325 -27.06 -10.71 12.37
C THR A 325 -26.60 -9.55 11.51
N LEU A 326 -25.93 -9.84 10.38
CA LEU A 326 -25.38 -8.83 9.50
C LEU A 326 -26.51 -8.02 8.85
N ARG A 327 -26.56 -6.73 9.13
CA ARG A 327 -27.62 -5.83 8.65
C ARG A 327 -27.21 -5.06 7.41
N ARG A 328 -25.90 -4.79 7.27
CA ARG A 328 -25.38 -3.95 6.21
C ARG A 328 -24.07 -4.50 5.64
N LEU A 329 -24.03 -4.60 4.32
CA LEU A 329 -22.85 -4.96 3.53
C LEU A 329 -22.54 -3.83 2.56
N VAL A 330 -21.33 -3.29 2.64
CA VAL A 330 -20.79 -2.28 1.72
C VAL A 330 -19.65 -2.92 0.92
N LEU A 331 -19.84 -3.02 -0.39
CA LEU A 331 -18.88 -3.56 -1.34
C LEU A 331 -18.01 -2.43 -1.88
N ILE A 332 -16.73 -2.50 -1.57
CA ILE A 332 -15.70 -1.56 -2.04
C ILE A 332 -15.03 -2.21 -3.25
N ARG A 333 -15.09 -1.56 -4.41
CA ARG A 333 -14.58 -2.13 -5.66
C ARG A 333 -13.60 -1.19 -6.33
N SER A 334 -12.46 -1.73 -6.75
CA SER A 334 -11.55 -1.04 -7.66
C SER A 334 -12.23 -0.82 -9.01
N LEU A 335 -11.95 0.31 -9.67
CA LEU A 335 -12.59 0.70 -10.94
C LEU A 335 -12.41 -0.34 -12.05
N TYR A 336 -11.27 -1.04 -12.08
CA TYR A 336 -10.94 -2.04 -13.10
C TYR A 336 -11.54 -3.42 -12.85
N ALA A 337 -12.04 -3.69 -11.65
CA ALA A 337 -12.52 -5.02 -11.23
C ALA A 337 -14.06 -5.11 -11.18
N HIS A 338 -14.75 -4.26 -11.95
CA HIS A 338 -16.18 -4.02 -11.75
C HIS A 338 -16.88 -3.52 -13.03
N THR A 339 -17.85 -4.29 -13.52
CA THR A 339 -18.91 -3.77 -14.39
C THR A 339 -20.21 -3.61 -13.60
N ARG A 340 -21.06 -2.64 -13.99
CA ARG A 340 -22.34 -2.40 -13.29
C ARG A 340 -23.25 -3.63 -13.38
N ALA A 341 -23.29 -4.32 -14.52
CA ALA A 341 -24.12 -5.50 -14.71
C ALA A 341 -23.72 -6.62 -13.74
N SER A 342 -22.45 -6.99 -13.72
CA SER A 342 -21.96 -8.06 -12.86
C SER A 342 -22.02 -7.73 -11.37
N CYS A 343 -21.93 -6.44 -11.02
CA CYS A 343 -22.23 -5.98 -9.67
C CYS A 343 -23.68 -6.23 -9.29
N LEU A 344 -24.64 -5.86 -10.15
CA LEU A 344 -26.05 -6.06 -9.89
C LEU A 344 -26.39 -7.55 -9.75
N ASP A 345 -25.79 -8.40 -10.57
CA ASP A 345 -25.97 -9.85 -10.49
C ASP A 345 -25.44 -10.41 -9.16
N GLN A 346 -24.23 -10.03 -8.74
CA GLN A 346 -23.68 -10.45 -7.45
C GLN A 346 -24.51 -9.91 -6.27
N VAL A 347 -24.94 -8.64 -6.31
CA VAL A 347 -25.81 -8.05 -5.28
C VAL A 347 -27.15 -8.78 -5.20
N LYS A 348 -27.74 -9.14 -6.34
CA LYS A 348 -28.96 -9.93 -6.41
C LYS A 348 -28.76 -11.30 -5.77
N ALA A 349 -27.68 -12.00 -6.11
CA ALA A 349 -27.35 -13.30 -5.53
C ALA A 349 -27.18 -13.22 -4.00
N ILE A 350 -26.48 -12.20 -3.49
CA ILE A 350 -26.33 -12.00 -2.04
C ILE A 350 -27.69 -11.79 -1.37
N ARG A 351 -28.54 -10.92 -1.92
CA ARG A 351 -29.87 -10.63 -1.34
C ARG A 351 -30.81 -11.83 -1.38
N GLN A 352 -30.70 -12.68 -2.40
CA GLN A 352 -31.48 -13.91 -2.50
C GLN A 352 -31.11 -14.92 -1.42
N ASN A 353 -29.81 -15.03 -1.08
CA ASN A 353 -29.31 -15.98 -0.09
C ASN A 353 -29.30 -15.43 1.34
N LEU A 354 -29.23 -14.10 1.52
CA LEU A 354 -29.20 -13.41 2.81
C LEU A 354 -30.36 -12.41 2.88
N PRO A 355 -31.60 -12.89 3.11
CA PRO A 355 -32.77 -12.02 3.14
C PRO A 355 -32.68 -11.01 4.29
N GLY A 356 -33.04 -9.76 4.01
CA GLY A 356 -32.97 -8.66 4.98
C GLY A 356 -31.62 -7.94 5.07
N LEU A 357 -30.56 -8.46 4.43
CA LEU A 357 -29.27 -7.78 4.34
C LEU A 357 -29.32 -6.60 3.38
N ILE A 358 -28.96 -5.40 3.86
CA ILE A 358 -28.80 -4.21 3.02
C ILE A 358 -27.44 -4.28 2.33
N VAL A 359 -27.44 -4.58 1.04
CA VAL A 359 -26.23 -4.65 0.21
C VAL A 359 -26.08 -3.37 -0.61
N ILE A 360 -24.90 -2.76 -0.54
CA ILE A 360 -24.51 -1.50 -1.18
C ILE A 360 -23.19 -1.70 -1.92
N CYS A 361 -23.00 -1.08 -3.07
CA CYS A 361 -21.70 -0.93 -3.70
C CYS A 361 -21.34 0.56 -3.76
N GLU A 362 -20.17 0.94 -3.21
CA GLU A 362 -19.74 2.34 -3.18
C GLU A 362 -19.56 2.91 -4.58
N SER A 363 -18.88 2.16 -5.46
CA SER A 363 -18.59 2.56 -6.84
C SER A 363 -19.83 2.66 -7.74
N CYS A 364 -20.94 2.00 -7.38
CA CYS A 364 -22.21 2.12 -8.10
C CYS A 364 -23.10 3.26 -7.59
N ARG A 365 -22.90 3.72 -6.34
CA ARG A 365 -23.69 4.81 -5.75
C ARG A 365 -23.23 6.19 -6.19
N SER A 366 -21.96 6.33 -6.54
CA SER A 366 -21.35 7.58 -6.99
C SER A 366 -21.68 7.94 -8.44
N LYS A 367 -22.52 7.14 -9.13
CA LYS A 367 -23.03 7.37 -10.48
C LYS A 367 -24.53 7.34 -10.47
#